data_AF-A0A3P6SNR7-F1
#
_entry.id   AF-A0A3P6SNR7-F1
#
_cell.length_a   1.000
_cell.length_b   1.000
_cell.length_c   1.000
_cell.angle_alpha   90.00
_cell.angle_beta   90.00
_cell.angle_gamma   90.00
#
_symmetry.space_group_name_H-M   'P 1'
#
loop_
_entity.id
_entity.type
_entity.pdbx_description
1 polymer ?
#
loop_
_entity_poly.entity_id
_entity_poly.type
_entity_poly.pdbx_seq_one_letter_code
_entity_poly.pdbx_strand_id
1 'polypeptide(L)'
;MLARDLTRVGLEIADACLVLANKYSNDPDAEDATNIMRVISIKNNCAHIKVIVQLMQYHNKTYLLNIPSWDWRRGDDAICVAELKLGFLAQNSLAPGFSTLLANLFTMRTYRRTENLQPNWLNDYMEGAGMEMYTEVFSPAFEGMTFGAAAELCFIRLRLLLIAVSCKDDEDNNLITINPGVRYRVL
;
A
#
# COMPACT_ATOMS: atom_id res chain seq x y z
N MET A 1 -25.35 -2.70 -10.08
CA MET A 1 -25.45 -1.43 -9.31
C MET A 1 -26.22 -0.45 -10.19
N LEU A 2 -27.19 0.30 -9.67
CA LEU A 2 -27.98 1.22 -10.50
C LEU A 2 -27.23 2.55 -10.67
N ALA A 3 -27.20 3.09 -11.89
CA ALA A 3 -26.54 4.38 -12.18
C ALA A 3 -27.09 5.53 -11.31
N ARG A 4 -28.39 5.50 -11.00
CA ARG A 4 -29.03 6.47 -10.09
C ARG A 4 -28.39 6.51 -8.70
N ASP A 5 -27.97 5.35 -8.18
CA ASP A 5 -27.35 5.29 -6.86
C ASP A 5 -25.95 5.91 -6.88
N LEU A 6 -25.21 5.75 -7.99
CA LEU A 6 -23.89 6.35 -8.19
C LEU A 6 -23.95 7.88 -8.24
N THR A 7 -24.94 8.44 -8.95
CA THR A 7 -25.16 9.89 -8.94
C THR A 7 -25.55 10.40 -7.56
N ARG A 8 -26.40 9.67 -6.83
CA ARG A 8 -26.85 10.05 -5.49
C ARG A 8 -25.71 10.13 -4.47
N VAL A 9 -24.72 9.23 -4.57
CA VAL A 9 -23.53 9.26 -3.70
C VAL A 9 -22.47 10.26 -4.17
N GLY A 10 -22.71 10.97 -5.28
CA GLY A 10 -21.79 11.97 -5.81
C GLY A 10 -20.52 11.37 -6.40
N LEU A 11 -20.61 10.25 -7.13
CA LEU A 11 -19.44 9.58 -7.72
C LEU A 11 -18.56 10.52 -8.57
N GLU A 12 -19.17 11.48 -9.27
CA GLU A 12 -18.46 12.44 -10.14
C GLU A 12 -17.57 13.44 -9.37
N ILE A 13 -17.86 13.69 -8.09
CA ILE A 13 -17.09 14.60 -7.23
C ILE A 13 -16.24 13.86 -6.19
N ALA A 14 -16.29 12.52 -6.19
CA ALA A 14 -15.54 11.69 -5.26
C ALA A 14 -14.09 11.53 -5.72
N ASP A 15 -13.15 11.54 -4.77
CA ASP A 15 -11.72 11.34 -5.05
C ASP A 15 -11.39 9.87 -5.37
N ALA A 16 -12.00 8.94 -4.63
CA ALA A 16 -11.81 7.51 -4.82
C ALA A 16 -13.03 6.68 -4.43
N CYS A 17 -13.14 5.48 -4.99
CA CYS A 17 -14.13 4.47 -4.61
C CYS A 17 -13.43 3.21 -4.08
N LEU A 18 -13.79 2.78 -2.87
CA LEU A 18 -13.26 1.58 -2.24
C LEU A 18 -14.29 0.45 -2.31
N VAL A 19 -13.94 -0.65 -2.98
CA VAL A 19 -14.78 -1.85 -3.09
C VAL A 19 -14.22 -2.92 -2.15
N LEU A 20 -14.92 -3.13 -1.04
CA LEU A 20 -14.54 -4.10 -0.01
C LEU A 20 -15.11 -5.49 -0.33
N ALA A 21 -14.34 -6.54 -0.02
CA ALA A 21 -14.73 -7.92 -0.22
C ALA A 21 -15.10 -8.60 1.11
N ASN A 22 -16.07 -9.50 1.07
CA ASN A 22 -16.34 -10.39 2.19
C ASN A 22 -15.28 -11.49 2.30
N LYS A 23 -14.33 -11.32 3.24
CA LYS A 23 -13.23 -12.26 3.48
C LYS A 23 -13.66 -13.65 3.96
N TYR A 24 -14.90 -13.78 4.41
CA TYR A 24 -15.47 -15.02 4.95
C TYR A 24 -16.54 -15.61 4.03
N SER A 25 -16.56 -15.22 2.74
CA SER A 25 -17.44 -15.83 1.75
C SER A 25 -17.17 -17.34 1.62
N ASN A 26 -18.24 -18.12 1.46
CA ASN A 26 -18.14 -19.55 1.15
C ASN A 26 -17.63 -19.80 -0.28
N ASP A 27 -17.86 -18.83 -1.17
CA ASP A 27 -17.40 -18.85 -2.56
C ASP A 27 -16.62 -17.53 -2.83
N PRO A 28 -15.28 -17.56 -2.71
CA PRO A 28 -14.43 -16.40 -2.97
C PRO A 28 -14.44 -15.95 -4.43
N ASP A 29 -14.62 -16.88 -5.38
CA ASP A 29 -14.63 -16.55 -6.81
C ASP A 29 -15.90 -15.81 -7.21
N ALA A 30 -17.06 -16.23 -6.68
CA ALA A 30 -18.31 -15.50 -6.88
C ALA A 30 -18.30 -14.09 -6.24
N GLU A 31 -17.66 -13.95 -5.07
CA GLU A 31 -17.47 -12.66 -4.40
C GLU A 31 -16.58 -11.73 -5.25
N ASP A 32 -15.46 -12.23 -5.75
CA ASP A 32 -14.56 -11.48 -6.64
C ASP A 32 -15.25 -11.08 -7.95
N ALA A 33 -15.98 -11.99 -8.58
CA ALA A 33 -16.77 -11.70 -9.78
C ALA A 33 -17.79 -10.58 -9.52
N THR A 34 -18.45 -10.62 -8.36
CA THR A 34 -19.38 -9.55 -7.95
C THR A 34 -18.66 -8.22 -7.76
N ASN A 35 -17.48 -8.21 -7.16
CA ASN A 35 -16.65 -7.01 -6.98
C ASN A 35 -16.16 -6.44 -8.32
N ILE A 36 -15.71 -7.30 -9.24
CA ILE A 36 -15.33 -6.89 -10.59
C ILE A 36 -16.52 -6.25 -11.32
N MET A 37 -17.72 -6.83 -11.21
CA MET A 37 -18.93 -6.23 -11.79
C MET A 37 -19.29 -4.86 -11.17
N ARG A 38 -18.99 -4.65 -9.88
CA ARG A 38 -19.11 -3.34 -9.23
C ARG A 38 -18.11 -2.35 -9.83
N VAL A 39 -16.84 -2.75 -10.01
CA VAL A 39 -15.80 -1.92 -10.65
C VAL A 39 -16.21 -1.52 -12.06
N ILE A 40 -16.69 -2.46 -12.88
CA ILE A 40 -17.20 -2.17 -14.24
C ILE A 40 -18.33 -1.15 -14.19
N SER A 41 -19.29 -1.31 -13.26
CA SER A 41 -20.40 -0.37 -13.11
C SER A 41 -19.93 1.05 -12.75
N ILE A 42 -18.94 1.16 -11.86
CA ILE A 42 -18.34 2.44 -11.43
C ILE A 42 -17.62 3.09 -12.61
N LYS A 43 -16.73 2.35 -13.26
CA LYS A 43 -15.89 2.85 -14.35
C LYS A 43 -16.68 3.21 -15.61
N ASN A 44 -17.78 2.52 -15.89
CA ASN A 44 -18.70 2.88 -16.96
C ASN A 44 -19.43 4.21 -16.71
N ASN A 45 -19.64 4.60 -15.44
CA ASN A 45 -20.29 5.86 -15.09
C ASN A 45 -19.27 7.01 -14.95
N CYS A 46 -18.13 6.73 -14.33
CA CYS A 46 -17.03 7.66 -14.14
C CYS A 46 -15.69 6.96 -14.44
N ALA A 47 -15.16 7.13 -15.64
CA ALA A 47 -13.95 6.42 -16.06
C ALA A 47 -12.67 6.89 -15.34
N HIS A 48 -12.66 8.14 -14.87
CA HIS A 48 -11.46 8.79 -14.33
C HIS A 48 -11.31 8.66 -12.81
N ILE A 49 -12.33 8.19 -12.09
CA ILE A 49 -12.26 8.00 -10.64
C ILE A 49 -11.24 6.91 -10.26
N LYS A 50 -10.48 7.13 -9.19
CA LYS A 50 -9.61 6.11 -8.61
C LYS A 50 -10.42 5.00 -7.96
N VAL A 51 -10.17 3.74 -8.32
CA VAL A 51 -10.86 2.59 -7.73
C VAL A 51 -9.88 1.67 -7.02
N ILE A 52 -10.09 1.46 -5.72
CA ILE A 52 -9.34 0.48 -4.92
C ILE A 52 -10.26 -0.69 -4.60
N VAL A 53 -9.95 -1.88 -5.11
CA VAL A 53 -10.78 -3.08 -4.93
C VAL A 53 -10.03 -4.16 -4.17
N GLN A 54 -10.72 -4.81 -3.24
CA GLN A 54 -10.25 -6.02 -2.59
C GLN A 54 -10.68 -7.24 -3.40
N LEU A 55 -9.72 -8.14 -3.65
CA LEU A 55 -9.96 -9.45 -4.26
C LEU A 55 -9.47 -10.55 -3.32
N MET A 56 -10.11 -11.70 -3.38
CA MET A 56 -9.77 -12.87 -2.59
C MET A 56 -8.74 -13.73 -3.30
N GLN A 57 -8.92 -13.97 -4.60
CA GLN A 57 -8.06 -14.84 -5.40
C GLN A 57 -7.17 -14.07 -6.37
N TYR A 58 -5.95 -14.56 -6.59
CA TYR A 58 -4.97 -13.89 -7.46
C TYR A 58 -5.36 -13.97 -8.94
N HIS A 59 -5.87 -15.11 -9.42
CA HIS A 59 -6.22 -15.28 -10.84
C HIS A 59 -7.30 -14.31 -11.31
N ASN A 60 -8.21 -13.90 -10.41
CA ASN A 60 -9.29 -12.96 -10.71
C ASN A 60 -8.79 -11.53 -10.97
N LYS A 61 -7.58 -11.18 -10.51
CA LYS A 61 -6.95 -9.86 -10.74
C LYS A 61 -6.78 -9.56 -12.23
N THR A 62 -6.57 -10.59 -13.06
CA THR A 62 -6.40 -10.45 -14.50
C THR A 62 -7.63 -9.87 -15.20
N TYR A 63 -8.84 -10.12 -14.69
CA TYR A 63 -10.07 -9.58 -15.27
C TYR A 63 -10.18 -8.06 -15.14
N LEU A 64 -9.56 -7.46 -14.13
CA LEU A 64 -9.53 -6.00 -13.97
C LEU A 64 -8.71 -5.33 -15.07
N LEU A 65 -7.62 -5.97 -15.51
CA LEU A 65 -6.76 -5.45 -16.59
C LEU A 65 -7.47 -5.44 -17.96
N ASN A 66 -8.54 -6.23 -18.12
CA ASN A 66 -9.36 -6.24 -19.33
C ASN A 66 -10.39 -5.09 -19.37
N ILE A 67 -10.54 -4.32 -18.28
CA ILE A 67 -11.42 -3.16 -18.25
C ILE A 67 -10.70 -1.98 -18.92
N PRO A 68 -11.21 -1.41 -20.03
CA PRO A 68 -10.47 -0.39 -20.80
C PRO A 68 -10.12 0.88 -20.03
N SER A 69 -10.95 1.23 -19.05
CA SER A 69 -10.82 2.41 -18.20
C SER A 69 -10.10 2.14 -16.87
N TRP A 70 -9.55 0.93 -16.69
CA TRP A 70 -8.71 0.59 -15.55
C TRP A 70 -7.27 1.03 -15.83
N ASP A 71 -6.75 1.93 -15.00
CA ASP A 71 -5.43 2.53 -15.18
C ASP A 71 -4.69 2.60 -13.85
N TRP A 72 -3.71 1.70 -13.67
CA TRP A 72 -2.87 1.64 -12.48
C TRP A 72 -2.03 2.92 -12.29
N ARG A 73 -1.73 3.67 -13.38
CA ARG A 73 -0.98 4.94 -13.30
C ARG A 73 -1.82 6.05 -12.65
N ARG A 74 -3.15 5.92 -12.69
CA ARG A 74 -4.09 6.84 -12.01
C ARG A 74 -4.44 6.39 -10.59
N GLY A 75 -3.80 5.30 -10.12
CA GLY A 75 -4.01 4.74 -8.79
C GLY A 75 -5.13 3.72 -8.69
N ASP A 76 -5.58 3.13 -9.80
CA ASP A 76 -6.48 1.98 -9.71
C ASP A 76 -5.71 0.77 -9.15
N ASP A 77 -6.05 0.38 -7.92
CA ASP A 77 -5.30 -0.61 -7.14
C ASP A 77 -6.16 -1.83 -6.82
N ALA A 78 -5.62 -3.01 -7.09
CA ALA A 78 -6.25 -4.29 -6.75
C ALA A 78 -5.49 -4.97 -5.61
N ILE A 79 -6.08 -4.95 -4.41
CA ILE A 79 -5.51 -5.55 -3.20
C ILE A 79 -5.97 -7.02 -3.13
N CYS A 80 -5.10 -7.95 -3.50
CA CYS A 80 -5.39 -9.37 -3.40
C CYS A 80 -5.02 -9.92 -2.01
N VAL A 81 -6.02 -10.43 -1.28
CA VAL A 81 -5.85 -10.97 0.07
C VAL A 81 -4.99 -12.23 0.08
N ALA A 82 -5.20 -13.16 -0.85
CA ALA A 82 -4.39 -14.38 -0.93
C ALA A 82 -2.92 -14.07 -1.26
N GLU A 83 -2.68 -13.14 -2.20
CA GLU A 83 -1.34 -12.67 -2.59
C GLU A 83 -0.58 -12.12 -1.38
N LEU A 84 -1.18 -11.17 -0.65
CA LEU A 84 -0.55 -10.56 0.53
C LEU A 84 -0.36 -11.58 1.67
N LYS A 85 -1.36 -12.40 1.95
CA LYS A 85 -1.30 -13.40 3.03
C LYS A 85 -0.17 -14.40 2.80
N LEU A 86 -0.09 -14.99 1.60
CA LEU A 86 0.94 -15.96 1.26
C LEU A 86 2.31 -15.30 1.12
N GLY A 87 2.37 -14.07 0.59
CA GLY A 87 3.61 -13.29 0.53
C GLY A 87 4.20 -13.03 1.92
N PHE A 88 3.40 -12.63 2.90
CA PHE A 88 3.86 -12.41 4.28
C PHE A 88 4.31 -13.72 4.95
N LEU A 89 3.64 -14.85 4.70
CA LEU A 89 4.07 -16.16 5.20
C LEU A 89 5.39 -16.61 4.56
N ALA A 90 5.58 -16.36 3.27
CA ALA A 90 6.82 -16.67 2.58
C ALA A 90 7.99 -15.86 3.16
N GLN A 91 7.82 -14.55 3.36
CA GLN A 91 8.86 -13.69 3.94
C GLN A 91 9.16 -14.04 5.40
N ASN A 92 8.15 -14.42 6.19
CA ASN A 92 8.35 -14.97 7.53
C ASN A 92 9.24 -16.22 7.55
N SER A 93 9.21 -17.01 6.49
CA SER A 93 10.03 -18.22 6.38
C SER A 93 11.51 -17.89 6.17
N LEU A 94 11.82 -16.67 5.68
CA LEU A 94 13.18 -16.16 5.53
C LEU A 94 13.63 -15.40 6.79
N ALA A 95 12.74 -14.60 7.37
CA ALA A 95 12.99 -13.79 8.56
C ALA A 95 11.80 -13.89 9.55
N PRO A 96 11.89 -14.72 10.60
CA PRO A 96 10.81 -14.88 11.57
C PRO A 96 10.40 -13.55 12.22
N GLY A 97 9.10 -13.25 12.21
CA GLY A 97 8.53 -12.01 12.76
C GLY A 97 8.34 -10.89 11.73
N PHE A 98 8.79 -11.05 10.50
CA PHE A 98 8.65 -10.06 9.42
C PHE A 98 7.19 -9.63 9.16
N SER A 99 6.25 -10.57 9.17
CA SER A 99 4.82 -10.28 8.96
C SER A 99 4.27 -9.39 10.06
N THR A 100 4.69 -9.59 11.31
CA THR A 100 4.23 -8.80 12.45
C THR A 100 4.82 -7.40 12.38
N LEU A 101 6.11 -7.29 11.98
CA LEU A 101 6.76 -6.01 11.72
C LEU A 101 6.00 -5.22 10.65
N LEU A 102 5.77 -5.79 9.46
CA LEU A 102 5.03 -5.12 8.40
C LEU A 102 3.57 -4.82 8.78
N ALA A 103 2.89 -5.76 9.42
CA ALA A 103 1.50 -5.56 9.84
C ALA A 103 1.37 -4.35 10.79
N ASN A 104 2.31 -4.18 11.72
CA ASN A 104 2.32 -3.03 12.61
C ASN A 104 2.55 -1.72 11.85
N LEU A 105 3.46 -1.70 10.87
CA LEU A 105 3.76 -0.50 10.06
C LEU A 105 2.57 0.01 9.22
N PHE A 106 1.62 -0.87 8.86
CA PHE A 106 0.40 -0.49 8.12
C PHE A 106 -0.79 -0.16 9.04
N THR A 107 -0.72 -0.51 10.32
CA THR A 107 -1.80 -0.24 11.27
C THR A 107 -1.48 1.01 12.08
N MET A 108 -2.33 2.03 11.97
CA MET A 108 -2.22 3.21 12.84
C MET A 108 -2.46 2.80 14.30
N ARG A 109 -1.43 2.97 15.13
CA ARG A 109 -1.46 2.64 16.57
C ARG A 109 -0.83 3.78 17.35
N THR A 110 -1.61 4.39 18.22
CA THR A 110 -1.06 5.41 19.13
C THR A 110 -0.41 4.72 20.32
N TYR A 111 0.90 4.86 20.47
CA TYR A 111 1.60 4.48 21.68
C TYR A 111 1.50 5.58 22.74
N ARG A 112 1.14 5.21 23.97
CA ARG A 112 1.35 6.02 25.17
C ARG A 112 2.12 5.19 26.18
N ARG A 113 3.31 5.67 26.55
CA ARG A 113 4.14 4.99 27.55
C ARG A 113 3.42 4.98 28.89
N THR A 114 3.22 3.78 29.44
CA THR A 114 2.69 3.57 30.79
C THR A 114 3.82 3.03 31.65
N GLU A 115 4.53 3.91 32.34
CA GLU A 115 5.82 3.59 32.99
C GLU A 115 5.72 2.60 34.16
N ASN A 116 4.53 2.37 34.72
CA ASN A 116 4.39 1.67 36.01
C ASN A 116 3.52 0.40 36.00
N LEU A 117 3.02 -0.06 34.84
CA LEU A 117 2.03 -1.16 34.80
C LEU A 117 2.41 -2.33 33.87
N GLN A 118 3.43 -2.17 33.01
CA GLN A 118 3.72 -3.15 31.96
C GLN A 118 5.17 -3.61 31.99
N PRO A 119 5.44 -4.87 31.58
CA PRO A 119 6.80 -5.38 31.49
C PRO A 119 7.60 -4.66 30.40
N ASN A 120 8.91 -4.51 30.59
CA ASN A 120 9.78 -3.73 29.70
C ASN A 120 9.69 -4.16 28.23
N TRP A 121 9.67 -5.47 27.95
CA TRP A 121 9.58 -5.99 26.57
C TRP A 121 8.31 -5.51 25.84
N LEU A 122 7.21 -5.32 26.57
CA LEU A 122 5.96 -4.86 26.00
C LEU A 122 6.03 -3.37 25.67
N ASN A 123 6.72 -2.58 26.49
CA ASN A 123 6.96 -1.17 26.21
C ASN A 123 7.79 -1.00 24.93
N ASP A 124 8.88 -1.77 24.78
CA ASP A 124 9.73 -1.73 23.58
C ASP A 124 8.95 -2.19 22.32
N TYR A 125 8.15 -3.25 22.46
CA TYR A 125 7.28 -3.72 21.37
C TYR A 125 6.27 -2.64 20.96
N MET A 126 5.60 -2.00 21.93
CA MET A 126 4.58 -1.00 21.67
C MET A 126 5.17 0.29 21.10
N GLU A 127 6.40 0.64 21.48
CA GLU A 127 7.15 1.74 20.87
C GLU A 127 7.40 1.44 19.38
N GLY A 128 7.89 0.25 19.04
CA GLY A 128 8.07 -0.17 17.64
C GLY A 128 6.74 -0.30 16.88
N ALA A 129 5.67 -0.74 17.54
CA ALA A 129 4.34 -0.88 16.94
C ALA A 129 3.67 0.47 16.64
N GLY A 130 4.16 1.57 17.22
CA GLY A 130 3.72 2.93 16.89
C GLY A 130 4.43 3.56 15.70
N MET A 131 5.39 2.85 15.09
CA MET A 131 6.06 3.29 13.86
C MET A 131 5.16 3.04 12.64
N GLU A 132 5.20 3.94 11.66
CA GLU A 132 4.35 3.89 10.46
C GLU A 132 5.19 4.16 9.20
N MET A 133 4.71 3.70 8.05
CA MET A 133 5.32 4.01 6.76
C MET A 133 4.78 5.31 6.16
N TYR A 134 5.69 6.15 5.69
CA TYR A 134 5.37 7.43 5.06
C TYR A 134 6.10 7.58 3.73
N THR A 135 5.49 8.33 2.82
CA THR A 135 6.06 8.71 1.52
C THR A 135 6.25 10.22 1.50
N GLU A 136 7.47 10.68 1.25
CA GLU A 136 7.81 12.10 1.19
C GLU A 136 8.79 12.39 0.06
N VAL A 137 8.77 13.63 -0.44
CA VAL A 137 9.70 14.10 -1.48
C VAL A 137 10.97 14.61 -0.82
N PHE A 138 12.13 14.30 -1.41
CA PHE A 138 13.39 14.81 -0.91
C PHE A 138 13.50 16.33 -1.04
N SER A 139 14.16 16.94 -0.06
CA SER A 139 14.62 18.33 -0.18
C SER A 139 15.75 18.42 -1.21
N PRO A 140 15.91 19.57 -1.92
CA PRO A 140 17.04 19.81 -2.81
C PRO A 140 18.41 19.62 -2.15
N ALA A 141 18.49 19.69 -0.82
CA ALA A 141 19.72 19.42 -0.08
C ALA A 141 20.25 17.99 -0.24
N PHE A 142 19.41 17.03 -0.64
CA PHE A 142 19.80 15.63 -0.88
C PHE A 142 20.20 15.37 -2.33
N GLU A 143 20.02 16.33 -3.24
CA GLU A 143 20.29 16.16 -4.66
C GLU A 143 21.78 15.81 -4.89
N GLY A 144 22.01 14.75 -5.66
CA GLY A 144 23.34 14.23 -5.95
C GLY A 144 23.99 13.40 -4.83
N MET A 145 23.39 13.33 -3.63
CA MET A 145 23.88 12.45 -2.57
C MET A 145 23.63 10.98 -2.92
N THR A 146 24.56 10.10 -2.51
CA THR A 146 24.31 8.64 -2.59
C THR A 146 23.20 8.25 -1.61
N PHE A 147 22.42 7.21 -1.93
CA PHE A 147 21.38 6.70 -1.02
C PHE A 147 21.90 6.43 0.39
N GLY A 148 23.09 5.82 0.53
CA GLY A 148 23.69 5.55 1.85
C GLY A 148 23.94 6.82 2.68
N ALA A 149 24.51 7.85 2.07
CA ALA A 149 24.73 9.15 2.74
C ALA A 149 23.41 9.84 3.12
N ALA A 150 22.40 9.76 2.23
CA ALA A 150 21.07 10.29 2.51
C ALA A 150 20.40 9.53 3.68
N ALA A 151 20.46 8.20 3.68
CA ALA A 151 19.91 7.35 4.74
C ALA A 151 20.59 7.61 6.09
N GLU A 152 21.92 7.77 6.11
CA GLU A 152 22.68 8.12 7.32
C GLU A 152 22.24 9.49 7.87
N LEU A 153 22.12 10.51 7.01
CA LEU A 153 21.68 11.84 7.42
C LEU A 153 20.24 11.81 7.97
N CYS A 154 19.33 11.11 7.28
CA CYS A 154 17.95 10.92 7.72
C CYS A 154 17.90 10.26 9.10
N PHE A 155 18.69 9.22 9.32
CA PHE A 155 18.67 8.48 10.57
C PHE A 155 19.27 9.29 11.73
N ILE A 156 20.47 9.87 11.54
CA ILE A 156 21.21 10.55 12.61
C ILE A 156 20.61 11.92 12.93
N ARG A 157 20.22 12.71 11.91
CA ARG A 157 19.76 14.09 12.10
C ARG A 157 18.25 14.22 12.18
N LEU A 158 17.51 13.48 11.34
CA LEU A 158 16.05 13.61 11.25
C LEU A 158 15.30 12.55 12.07
N ARG A 159 15.99 11.52 12.54
CA ARG A 159 15.40 10.35 13.21
C ARG A 159 14.37 9.63 12.33
N LEU A 160 14.64 9.58 11.02
CA LEU A 160 13.83 8.90 10.02
C LEU A 160 14.59 7.70 9.46
N LEU A 161 13.92 6.55 9.39
CA LEU A 161 14.46 5.36 8.74
C LEU A 161 14.07 5.38 7.26
N LEU A 162 15.03 5.70 6.39
CA LEU A 162 14.85 5.65 4.94
C LEU A 162 14.99 4.21 4.43
N ILE A 163 13.94 3.66 3.80
CA ILE A 163 13.89 2.25 3.37
C ILE A 163 13.95 2.10 1.84
N ALA A 164 13.32 3.01 1.11
CA ALA A 164 13.18 2.93 -0.34
C ALA A 164 13.10 4.32 -0.97
N VAL A 165 13.28 4.37 -2.29
CA VAL A 165 13.16 5.57 -3.11
C VAL A 165 12.41 5.24 -4.38
N SER A 166 11.62 6.20 -4.88
CA SER A 166 10.94 6.11 -6.17
C SER A 166 11.77 6.84 -7.22
N CYS A 167 12.05 6.18 -8.34
CA CYS A 167 12.75 6.76 -9.48
C CYS A 167 11.89 6.63 -10.73
N LYS A 168 11.97 7.62 -11.62
CA LYS A 168 11.37 7.51 -12.95
C LYS A 168 12.31 6.71 -13.85
N ASP A 169 11.82 5.65 -14.45
CA ASP A 169 12.55 4.89 -15.48
C ASP A 169 12.50 5.63 -16.83
N ASP A 170 13.22 5.14 -17.84
CA ASP A 170 13.26 5.70 -19.21
C ASP A 170 11.86 5.77 -19.87
N GLU A 171 10.92 4.94 -19.41
CA GLU A 171 9.52 4.93 -19.83
C GLU A 171 8.60 5.82 -18.96
N ASP A 172 9.17 6.67 -18.11
CA ASP A 172 8.50 7.55 -17.13
C ASP A 172 7.62 6.78 -16.12
N ASN A 173 7.91 5.50 -15.92
CA ASN A 173 7.29 4.67 -14.89
C ASN A 173 8.00 4.91 -13.55
N ASN A 174 7.24 5.12 -12.48
CA ASN A 174 7.77 5.22 -11.13
C ASN A 174 8.17 3.82 -10.62
N LEU A 175 9.47 3.53 -10.63
CA LEU A 175 10.04 2.32 -10.06
C LEU A 175 10.45 2.55 -8.61
N ILE A 176 9.87 1.76 -7.69
CA ILE A 176 10.26 1.76 -6.28
C ILE A 176 11.46 0.83 -6.11
N THR A 177 12.58 1.38 -5.68
CA THR A 177 13.80 0.60 -5.38
C THR A 177 14.05 0.57 -3.89
N ILE A 178 14.04 -0.64 -3.31
CA ILE A 178 14.28 -0.87 -1.88
C ILE A 178 15.78 -0.97 -1.64
N ASN A 179 16.31 -0.14 -0.73
CA ASN A 179 17.73 -0.07 -0.37
C ASN A 179 18.68 -0.18 -1.58
N PRO A 180 18.66 0.80 -2.50
CA PRO A 180 19.50 0.74 -3.69
C PRO A 180 21.00 0.78 -3.32
N GLY A 181 21.82 0.20 -4.19
CA GLY A 181 23.27 0.12 -3.98
C GLY A 181 23.99 1.47 -4.01
N VAL A 182 25.28 1.46 -3.65
CA VAL A 182 26.13 2.65 -3.46
C VAL A 182 26.25 3.61 -4.66
N ARG A 183 25.92 3.15 -5.87
CA ARG A 183 25.98 3.97 -7.09
C ARG A 183 24.72 4.81 -7.30
N TYR A 184 23.64 4.49 -6.60
CA TYR A 184 22.39 5.21 -6.73
C TYR A 184 22.47 6.57 -6.03
N ARG A 185 22.07 7.61 -6.75
CA ARG A 185 22.02 8.98 -6.24
C ARG A 185 20.57 9.45 -6.15
N VAL A 186 20.29 10.20 -5.10
CA VAL A 186 19.01 10.90 -4.96
C VAL A 186 19.00 12.02 -5.99
N LEU A 187 17.94 12.05 -6.80
CA LEU A 187 17.63 13.10 -7.76
C LEU A 187 16.61 14.05 -7.16
#